data_AF-A0AAV8T3C5-F1
#
_entry.id   AF-A0AAV8T3C5-F1
#
_cell.length_a   1.000
_cell.length_b   1.000
_cell.length_c   1.000
_cell.angle_alpha   90.00
_cell.angle_beta   90.00
_cell.angle_gamma   90.00
#
_symmetry.space_group_name_H-M   'P 1'
#
loop_
_entity.id
_entity.type
_entity.pdbx_description
1 polymer ?
#
loop_
_entity_poly.entity_id
_entity_poly.type
_entity_poly.pdbx_seq_one_letter_code
_entity_poly.pdbx_strand_id
1 'polypeptide(L)'
;MDPETALELVKRGATLLLLDVPQYTLVALDTQVFTVGPAFMGIKMIPPGPHFVYYSSSTGDGKDFSPITGFFIDVGPSEVIIRQWDQQQEQLVKVLEEEEERFRQGVKSLEFDRHLGPYNLSQYGEWKCLSNYLNKEIIERIEPIGGEITVTCESEMVKTNAKTAVEKALDEQLRNSKFSTSTSVDKSKMKGCYYTSIPRVVKRRGIEAERLSSLNLDKSELLESILTNDYGGSEDTLLGELQFAYIAFLMGQSLEAFLQWKALVCLLLGCTEAPFHSRSNLFTKFIKVIYYQLKYGLQKDKTETTGAGIGLSTLLDESWFSADSFLYQLCRDFFQLVQNASVVDGDLLEWTRKLQELLENNLGWEFQQNNSADGICFDEDDEVSLDPYFFALSLLLTSSYQPFFFSTLQ
;
A
#
# COMPACT_ATOMS: atom_id res chain seq x y z
N MET A 1 11.70 -25.35 14.41
CA MET A 1 11.16 -24.86 15.69
C MET A 1 10.81 -26.08 16.52
N ASP A 2 11.20 -26.11 17.79
CA ASP A 2 10.82 -27.21 18.69
C ASP A 2 9.35 -27.09 19.13
N PRO A 3 8.72 -28.20 19.58
CA PRO A 3 7.30 -28.20 19.93
C PRO A 3 6.91 -27.27 21.10
N GLU A 4 7.80 -27.06 22.07
CA GLU A 4 7.50 -26.20 23.23
C GLU A 4 7.45 -24.74 22.83
N THR A 5 8.44 -24.29 22.05
CA THR A 5 8.46 -22.95 21.45
C THR A 5 7.25 -22.72 20.56
N ALA A 6 6.87 -23.70 19.74
CA ALA A 6 5.68 -23.61 18.89
C ALA A 6 4.41 -23.44 19.72
N LEU A 7 4.23 -24.24 20.78
CA LEU A 7 3.07 -24.13 21.65
C LEU A 7 3.01 -22.77 22.36
N GLU A 8 4.15 -22.23 22.78
CA GLU A 8 4.20 -20.90 23.41
C GLU A 8 3.82 -19.80 22.41
N LEU A 9 4.24 -19.92 21.15
CA LEU A 9 3.85 -18.99 20.09
C LEU A 9 2.36 -19.09 19.75
N VAL A 10 1.75 -20.28 19.78
CA VAL A 10 0.29 -20.41 19.64
C VAL A 10 -0.43 -19.71 20.78
N LYS A 11 0.06 -19.85 22.01
CA LYS A 11 -0.57 -19.25 23.20
C LYS A 11 -0.43 -17.74 23.25
N ARG A 12 0.73 -17.18 22.86
CA ARG A 12 1.03 -15.74 22.94
C ARG A 12 0.65 -14.97 21.68
N GLY A 13 0.75 -15.60 20.51
CA GLY A 13 0.39 -14.98 19.24
C GLY A 13 -1.12 -14.81 19.12
N ALA A 14 -1.52 -13.82 18.34
CA ALA A 14 -2.90 -13.67 17.94
C ALA A 14 -3.31 -14.76 16.93
N THR A 15 -4.62 -14.95 16.78
CA THR A 15 -5.22 -15.89 15.83
C THR A 15 -6.29 -15.18 15.01
N LEU A 16 -6.23 -15.34 13.69
CA LEU A 16 -7.29 -14.97 12.77
C LEU A 16 -8.07 -16.23 12.40
N LEU A 17 -9.30 -16.36 12.89
CA LEU A 17 -10.21 -17.45 12.58
C LEU A 17 -11.18 -17.00 11.47
N LEU A 18 -11.21 -17.75 10.38
CA LEU A 18 -12.02 -17.50 9.21
C LEU A 18 -13.01 -18.64 9.02
N LEU A 19 -14.29 -18.33 9.10
CA LEU A 19 -15.38 -19.30 9.05
C LEU A 19 -16.04 -19.29 7.67
N ASP A 20 -16.38 -20.49 7.18
CA ASP A 20 -17.16 -20.72 5.96
C ASP A 20 -16.57 -20.10 4.68
N VAL A 21 -15.27 -19.82 4.66
CA VAL A 21 -14.60 -19.28 3.46
C VAL A 21 -14.61 -20.34 2.35
N PRO A 22 -15.09 -20.02 1.13
CA PRO A 22 -15.13 -20.96 0.03
C PRO A 22 -13.73 -21.49 -0.33
N GLN A 23 -13.66 -22.76 -0.73
CA GLN A 23 -12.43 -23.34 -1.26
C GLN A 23 -11.93 -22.57 -2.48
N TYR A 24 -10.61 -22.54 -2.65
CA TYR A 24 -9.90 -21.82 -3.71
C TYR A 24 -9.89 -20.28 -3.58
N THR A 25 -10.64 -19.71 -2.63
CA THR A 25 -10.47 -18.31 -2.23
C THR A 25 -9.01 -18.05 -1.86
N LEU A 26 -8.45 -16.96 -2.36
CA LEU A 26 -7.15 -16.48 -1.88
C LEU A 26 -7.38 -15.67 -0.63
N VAL A 27 -6.69 -16.02 0.44
CA VAL A 27 -6.66 -15.27 1.70
C VAL A 27 -5.21 -14.95 1.98
N ALA A 28 -4.95 -13.72 2.36
CA ALA A 28 -3.62 -13.25 2.66
C ALA A 28 -3.60 -12.44 3.94
N LEU A 29 -2.44 -12.47 4.59
CA LEU A 29 -2.12 -11.72 5.77
C LEU A 29 -0.72 -11.14 5.59
N ASP A 30 -0.62 -9.82 5.55
CA ASP A 30 0.60 -9.07 5.29
C ASP A 30 1.23 -9.44 3.93
N THR A 31 2.41 -10.05 3.94
CA THR A 31 3.14 -10.46 2.73
C THR A 31 2.85 -11.90 2.33
N GLN A 32 2.02 -12.63 3.10
CA GLN A 32 1.78 -14.06 2.96
C GLN A 32 0.41 -14.34 2.33
N VAL A 33 0.40 -15.15 1.27
CA VAL A 33 -0.82 -15.54 0.54
C VAL A 33 -1.06 -17.03 0.70
N PHE A 34 -2.31 -17.39 0.97
CA PHE A 34 -2.79 -18.75 1.18
C PHE A 34 -3.96 -19.02 0.24
N THR A 35 -4.02 -20.23 -0.33
CA THR A 35 -5.22 -20.72 -1.01
C THR A 35 -6.04 -21.53 -0.02
N VAL A 36 -7.31 -21.18 0.15
CA VAL A 36 -8.21 -21.84 1.09
C VAL A 36 -8.47 -23.27 0.63
N GLY A 37 -8.02 -24.23 1.44
CA GLY A 37 -8.30 -25.66 1.26
C GLY A 37 -9.54 -26.13 2.04
N PRO A 38 -9.95 -27.40 1.90
CA PRO A 38 -11.17 -27.94 2.50
C PRO A 38 -11.25 -27.84 4.04
N ALA A 39 -10.10 -27.74 4.70
CA ALA A 39 -9.96 -27.77 6.15
C ALA A 39 -9.33 -26.49 6.71
N PHE A 40 -9.07 -25.48 5.86
CA PHE A 40 -8.42 -24.24 6.28
C PHE A 40 -9.44 -23.33 6.98
N MET A 41 -9.12 -22.90 8.19
CA MET A 41 -9.96 -22.01 9.00
C MET A 41 -9.22 -20.76 9.49
N GLY A 42 -8.07 -20.44 8.91
CA GLY A 42 -7.34 -19.21 9.22
C GLY A 42 -5.90 -19.40 9.70
N ILE A 43 -5.37 -18.44 10.46
CA ILE A 43 -3.94 -18.27 10.74
C ILE A 43 -3.70 -18.08 12.24
N LYS A 44 -2.68 -18.75 12.78
CA LYS A 44 -2.24 -18.65 14.19
C LYS A 44 -0.80 -18.16 14.32
N MET A 45 -0.38 -17.85 15.55
CA MET A 45 0.96 -17.33 15.87
C MET A 45 1.23 -15.94 15.27
N ILE A 46 0.19 -15.15 15.04
CA ILE A 46 0.31 -13.81 14.48
C ILE A 46 0.98 -12.91 15.55
N PRO A 47 2.09 -12.23 15.24
CA PRO A 47 2.71 -11.30 16.18
C PRO A 47 1.75 -10.16 16.56
N PRO A 48 1.88 -9.54 17.74
CA PRO A 48 1.09 -8.35 18.06
C PRO A 48 1.43 -7.14 17.18
N GLY A 49 0.44 -6.29 16.93
CA GLY A 49 0.55 -5.04 16.16
C GLY A 49 -0.37 -4.99 14.95
N PRO A 50 -0.13 -4.06 14.02
CA PRO A 50 -0.94 -3.88 12.82
C PRO A 50 -0.64 -4.98 11.80
N HIS A 51 -1.69 -5.48 11.16
CA HIS A 51 -1.66 -6.45 10.08
C HIS A 51 -2.68 -6.07 9.00
N PHE A 52 -2.45 -6.50 7.78
CA PHE A 52 -3.40 -6.30 6.68
C PHE A 52 -3.92 -7.64 6.18
N VAL A 53 -5.23 -7.87 6.35
CA VAL A 53 -5.92 -9.04 5.83
C VAL A 53 -6.50 -8.68 4.48
N TYR A 54 -6.30 -9.52 3.47
CA TYR A 54 -6.94 -9.31 2.18
C TYR A 54 -7.27 -10.62 1.52
N TYR A 55 -8.30 -10.62 0.69
CA TYR A 55 -8.80 -11.83 0.06
C TYR A 55 -9.41 -11.55 -1.30
N SER A 56 -9.51 -12.61 -2.07
CA SER A 56 -10.06 -12.63 -3.41
C SER A 56 -10.81 -13.93 -3.60
N SER A 57 -12.14 -13.84 -3.68
CA SER A 57 -13.00 -14.99 -3.95
C SER A 57 -12.71 -15.53 -5.34
N SER A 58 -12.77 -16.84 -5.52
CA SER A 58 -12.61 -17.45 -6.83
C SER A 58 -13.93 -18.02 -7.34
N THR A 59 -14.06 -18.15 -8.65
CA THR A 59 -15.07 -19.02 -9.25
C THR A 59 -14.90 -20.46 -8.76
N GLY A 60 -15.95 -21.28 -8.84
CA GLY A 60 -15.94 -22.66 -8.32
C GLY A 60 -14.91 -23.60 -8.96
N ASP A 61 -14.26 -23.18 -10.06
CA ASP A 61 -13.15 -23.86 -10.72
C ASP A 61 -11.76 -23.28 -10.41
N GLY A 62 -11.68 -22.24 -9.57
CA GLY A 62 -10.44 -21.62 -9.10
C GLY A 62 -9.66 -20.87 -10.18
N LYS A 63 -10.32 -20.44 -11.27
CA LYS A 63 -9.65 -19.82 -12.42
C LYS A 63 -9.79 -18.30 -12.48
N ASP A 64 -10.97 -17.79 -12.14
CA ASP A 64 -11.24 -16.36 -12.16
C ASP A 64 -11.43 -15.86 -10.73
N PHE A 65 -10.94 -14.65 -10.45
CA PHE A 65 -10.92 -14.07 -9.12
C PHE A 65 -11.70 -12.76 -9.05
N SER A 66 -12.39 -12.54 -7.93
CA SER A 66 -13.05 -11.27 -7.61
C SER A 66 -12.01 -10.18 -7.37
N PRO A 67 -12.38 -8.89 -7.46
CA PRO A 67 -11.51 -7.83 -6.97
C PRO A 67 -11.09 -8.08 -5.53
N ILE A 68 -9.88 -7.66 -5.18
CA ILE A 68 -9.37 -7.80 -3.83
C ILE A 68 -10.20 -6.95 -2.89
N THR A 69 -10.54 -7.53 -1.74
CA THR A 69 -11.05 -6.81 -0.57
C THR A 69 -10.09 -7.01 0.57
N GLY A 70 -9.70 -5.93 1.24
CA GLY A 70 -8.82 -6.01 2.39
C GLY A 70 -9.23 -5.07 3.52
N PHE A 71 -8.73 -5.34 4.71
CA PHE A 71 -8.97 -4.53 5.90
C PHE A 71 -7.78 -4.65 6.84
N PHE A 72 -7.55 -3.60 7.62
CA PHE A 72 -6.54 -3.63 8.66
C PHE A 72 -7.08 -4.27 9.94
N ILE A 73 -6.19 -4.92 10.68
CA ILE A 73 -6.42 -5.35 12.06
C ILE A 73 -5.24 -4.89 12.90
N ASP A 74 -5.49 -4.43 14.12
CA ASP A 74 -4.45 -4.20 15.13
C ASP A 74 -4.71 -5.18 16.27
N VAL A 75 -3.81 -6.15 16.45
CA VAL A 75 -4.02 -7.29 17.34
C VAL A 75 -3.10 -7.24 18.55
N GLY A 76 -3.67 -7.47 19.72
CA GLY A 76 -2.95 -7.65 20.98
C GLY A 76 -2.43 -9.08 21.18
N PRO A 77 -1.63 -9.30 22.24
CA PRO A 77 -1.18 -10.64 22.62
C PRO A 77 -2.37 -11.58 22.90
N SER A 78 -2.31 -12.79 22.36
CA SER A 78 -3.34 -13.84 22.52
C SER A 78 -4.75 -13.44 22.07
N GLU A 79 -4.88 -12.37 21.28
CA GLU A 79 -6.16 -11.92 20.75
C GLU A 79 -6.66 -12.87 19.65
N VAL A 80 -7.97 -13.06 19.57
CA VAL A 80 -8.59 -13.89 18.54
C VAL A 80 -9.55 -13.03 17.75
N ILE A 81 -9.26 -12.86 16.46
CA ILE A 81 -10.10 -12.15 15.51
C ILE A 81 -10.92 -13.18 14.75
N ILE A 82 -12.25 -13.08 14.81
CA ILE A 82 -13.16 -13.98 14.10
C ILE A 82 -13.82 -13.20 12.96
N ARG A 83 -13.81 -13.81 11.77
CA ARG A 83 -14.59 -13.37 10.62
C ARG A 83 -15.31 -14.56 10.00
N GLN A 84 -16.52 -14.32 9.52
CA GLN A 84 -17.31 -15.32 8.82
C GLN A 84 -17.62 -14.84 7.41
N TRP A 85 -17.57 -15.76 6.46
CA TRP A 85 -17.93 -15.48 5.08
C TRP A 85 -19.45 -15.33 4.94
N ASP A 86 -19.89 -14.16 4.49
CA ASP A 86 -21.25 -13.94 4.03
C ASP A 86 -21.33 -14.33 2.55
N GLN A 87 -22.06 -15.42 2.26
CA GLN A 87 -22.20 -15.93 0.90
C GLN A 87 -22.99 -15.00 -0.03
N GLN A 88 -23.86 -14.14 0.51
CA GLN A 88 -24.66 -13.21 -0.30
C GLN A 88 -23.86 -11.96 -0.68
N GLN A 89 -23.05 -11.46 0.25
CA GLN A 89 -22.21 -10.28 0.01
C GLN A 89 -20.83 -10.64 -0.56
N GLU A 90 -20.43 -11.91 -0.51
CA GLU A 90 -19.08 -12.39 -0.83
C GLU A 90 -17.99 -11.65 -0.03
N GLN A 91 -18.26 -11.47 1.27
CA GLN A 91 -17.44 -10.67 2.17
C GLN A 91 -17.20 -11.32 3.53
N LEU A 92 -16.10 -10.96 4.19
CA LEU A 92 -15.77 -11.39 5.55
C LEU A 92 -16.38 -10.43 6.58
N VAL A 93 -17.48 -10.85 7.20
CA VAL A 93 -18.20 -10.05 8.20
C VAL A 93 -17.83 -10.45 9.64
N LYS A 94 -18.07 -9.54 10.59
CA LYS A 94 -17.96 -9.84 12.02
C LYS A 94 -19.09 -10.77 12.45
N VAL A 95 -18.77 -11.76 13.27
CA VAL A 95 -19.76 -12.64 13.90
C VAL A 95 -20.52 -11.91 15.02
N LEU A 96 -21.67 -12.45 15.42
CA LEU A 96 -22.41 -11.95 16.58
C LEU A 96 -21.61 -12.16 17.88
N GLU A 97 -21.70 -11.20 18.81
CA GLU A 97 -20.92 -11.22 20.07
C GLU A 97 -21.10 -12.52 20.87
N GLU A 98 -22.32 -13.09 20.89
CA GLU A 98 -22.62 -14.35 21.59
C GLU A 98 -21.86 -15.55 21.00
N GLU A 99 -21.70 -15.59 19.68
CA GLU A 99 -20.96 -16.66 19.00
C GLU A 99 -19.45 -16.43 19.07
N GLU A 100 -19.03 -15.16 19.09
CA GLU A 100 -17.63 -14.76 19.16
C GLU A 100 -16.94 -15.39 20.37
N GLU A 101 -17.55 -15.33 21.56
CA GLU A 101 -16.96 -15.89 22.77
C GLU A 101 -16.82 -17.42 22.70
N ARG A 102 -17.79 -18.12 22.10
CA ARG A 102 -17.70 -19.57 21.87
C ARG A 102 -16.49 -19.92 21.01
N PHE A 103 -16.29 -19.21 19.90
CA PHE A 103 -15.14 -19.43 19.01
C PHE A 103 -13.82 -19.07 19.68
N ARG A 104 -13.77 -17.96 20.45
CA ARG A 104 -12.59 -17.58 21.24
C ARG A 104 -12.17 -18.69 22.21
N GLN A 105 -13.13 -19.32 22.89
CA GLN A 105 -12.83 -20.44 23.79
C GLN A 105 -12.33 -21.66 23.02
N GLY A 106 -12.94 -22.00 21.88
CA GLY A 106 -12.47 -23.11 21.04
C GLY A 106 -11.05 -22.91 20.50
N VAL A 107 -10.65 -21.68 20.16
CA VAL A 107 -9.26 -21.37 19.79
C VAL A 107 -8.33 -21.56 20.99
N LYS A 108 -8.71 -21.08 22.17
CA LYS A 108 -7.92 -21.23 23.41
C LYS A 108 -7.79 -22.69 23.87
N SER A 109 -8.80 -23.52 23.63
CA SER A 109 -8.78 -24.97 23.91
C SER A 109 -8.09 -25.80 22.82
N LEU A 110 -7.54 -25.15 21.78
CA LEU A 110 -6.83 -25.77 20.65
C LEU A 110 -7.73 -26.67 19.78
N GLU A 111 -9.05 -26.50 19.81
CA GLU A 111 -9.99 -27.26 18.97
C GLU A 111 -9.76 -27.01 17.48
N PHE A 112 -9.39 -25.77 17.13
CA PHE A 112 -9.11 -25.35 15.75
C PHE A 112 -7.65 -25.56 15.33
N ASP A 113 -6.75 -26.01 16.22
CA ASP A 113 -5.30 -25.95 15.99
C ASP A 113 -4.83 -26.65 14.70
N ARG A 114 -5.46 -27.77 14.35
CA ARG A 114 -5.18 -28.55 13.13
C ARG A 114 -5.66 -27.87 11.83
N HIS A 115 -6.55 -26.89 11.94
CA HIS A 115 -7.19 -26.18 10.84
C HIS A 115 -6.58 -24.78 10.62
N LEU A 116 -5.65 -24.36 11.48
CA LEU A 116 -5.01 -23.06 11.46
C LEU A 116 -3.57 -23.16 10.92
N GLY A 117 -3.29 -22.42 9.86
CA GLY A 117 -1.94 -22.27 9.31
C GLY A 117 -1.05 -21.43 10.25
N PRO A 118 0.22 -21.80 10.46
CA PRO A 118 1.14 -20.95 11.22
C PRO A 118 1.54 -19.72 10.42
N TYR A 119 1.55 -18.54 11.05
CA TYR A 119 2.14 -17.34 10.48
C TYR A 119 3.64 -17.56 10.24
N ASN A 120 4.13 -17.25 9.05
CA ASN A 120 5.54 -17.38 8.71
C ASN A 120 6.38 -16.27 9.37
N LEU A 121 6.86 -16.53 10.58
CA LEU A 121 7.64 -15.58 11.37
C LEU A 121 8.94 -15.13 10.70
N SER A 122 9.47 -15.86 9.69
CA SER A 122 10.66 -15.41 8.97
C SER A 122 10.40 -14.18 8.09
N GLN A 123 9.16 -13.99 7.63
CA GLN A 123 8.75 -12.85 6.81
C GLN A 123 8.25 -11.66 7.64
N TYR A 124 8.04 -11.84 8.95
CA TYR A 124 7.57 -10.76 9.82
C TYR A 124 8.49 -9.53 9.83
N GLY A 125 9.80 -9.74 9.68
CA GLY A 125 10.77 -8.64 9.61
C GLY A 125 10.52 -7.71 8.41
N GLU A 126 10.13 -8.26 7.27
CA GLU A 126 9.79 -7.48 6.07
C GLU A 126 8.49 -6.70 6.28
N TRP A 127 7.45 -7.35 6.81
CA TRP A 127 6.21 -6.68 7.18
C TRP A 127 6.45 -5.52 8.13
N LYS A 128 7.25 -5.72 9.18
CA LYS A 128 7.57 -4.68 10.15
C LYS A 128 8.24 -3.46 9.51
N CYS A 129 9.08 -3.64 8.49
CA CYS A 129 9.67 -2.52 7.76
C CYS A 129 8.63 -1.73 6.93
N LEU A 130 7.54 -2.38 6.52
CA LEU A 130 6.45 -1.75 5.76
C LEU A 130 5.40 -1.07 6.67
N SER A 131 5.31 -1.47 7.94
CA SER A 131 4.24 -1.05 8.86
C SER A 131 4.71 -0.41 10.17
N ASN A 132 6.01 -0.10 10.35
CA ASN A 132 6.55 0.36 11.65
C ASN A 132 6.03 1.71 12.16
N TYR A 133 5.38 2.53 11.32
CA TYR A 133 4.70 3.76 11.72
C TYR A 133 3.17 3.61 11.76
N LEU A 134 2.63 2.43 11.43
CA LEU A 134 1.22 2.14 11.63
C LEU A 134 0.94 1.80 13.09
N ASN A 135 -0.18 2.30 13.56
CA ASN A 135 -0.79 1.94 14.84
C ASN A 135 -2.30 2.00 14.69
N LYS A 136 -3.01 1.55 15.73
CA LYS A 136 -4.46 1.54 15.78
C LYS A 136 -5.07 2.92 15.50
N GLU A 137 -4.54 3.98 16.10
CA GLU A 137 -5.09 5.33 15.96
C GLU A 137 -5.00 5.84 14.51
N ILE A 138 -3.91 5.51 13.80
CA ILE A 138 -3.71 5.88 12.39
C ILE A 138 -4.65 5.07 11.49
N ILE A 139 -4.79 3.77 11.75
CA ILE A 139 -5.70 2.89 11.01
C ILE A 139 -7.14 3.38 11.14
N GLU A 140 -7.64 3.55 12.38
CA GLU A 140 -9.01 3.99 12.66
C GLU A 140 -9.32 5.39 12.09
N ARG A 141 -8.31 6.25 11.97
CA ARG A 141 -8.45 7.58 11.38
C ARG A 141 -8.66 7.53 9.86
N ILE A 142 -8.00 6.63 9.16
CA ILE A 142 -7.93 6.60 7.69
C ILE A 142 -8.92 5.59 7.10
N GLU A 143 -9.18 4.48 7.79
CA GLU A 143 -9.99 3.39 7.24
C GLU A 143 -11.41 3.83 6.86
N PRO A 144 -12.00 3.25 5.81
CA PRO A 144 -13.36 3.58 5.41
C PRO A 144 -14.37 3.11 6.47
N ILE A 145 -15.61 3.59 6.37
CA ILE A 145 -16.69 3.09 7.26
C ILE A 145 -16.90 1.60 6.98
N GLY A 146 -16.65 0.77 8.00
CA GLY A 146 -16.68 -0.69 7.89
C GLY A 146 -15.30 -1.34 7.74
N GLY A 147 -14.25 -0.56 7.48
CA GLY A 147 -12.85 -1.00 7.42
C GLY A 147 -12.44 -1.70 6.11
N GLU A 148 -13.39 -2.03 5.24
CA GLU A 148 -13.14 -2.72 3.97
C GLU A 148 -12.65 -1.76 2.89
N ILE A 149 -11.48 -2.08 2.34
CA ILE A 149 -10.82 -1.40 1.23
C ILE A 149 -10.92 -2.33 0.01
N THR A 150 -11.60 -1.86 -1.02
CA THR A 150 -11.71 -2.55 -2.31
C THR A 150 -11.99 -1.54 -3.41
N VAL A 151 -11.48 -1.81 -4.62
CA VAL A 151 -11.66 -0.96 -5.81
C VAL A 151 -13.13 -0.74 -6.17
N THR A 152 -14.03 -1.64 -5.78
CA THR A 152 -15.48 -1.54 -6.08
C THR A 152 -16.18 -0.49 -5.22
N CYS A 153 -15.63 -0.16 -4.06
CA CYS A 153 -16.14 0.84 -3.12
C CYS A 153 -15.58 2.24 -3.40
N GLU A 154 -14.59 2.34 -4.27
CA GLU A 154 -14.01 3.60 -4.73
C GLU A 154 -14.97 4.27 -5.72
N SER A 155 -16.05 4.89 -5.24
CA SER A 155 -16.97 5.67 -6.08
C SER A 155 -17.18 7.10 -5.60
N GLU A 156 -17.07 8.01 -6.57
CA GLU A 156 -16.98 9.47 -6.45
C GLU A 156 -15.74 9.97 -5.69
N MET A 157 -14.56 9.74 -6.29
CA MET A 157 -13.35 10.52 -6.01
C MET A 157 -13.72 12.00 -5.77
N VAL A 158 -13.29 12.50 -4.61
CA VAL A 158 -13.47 13.88 -4.18
C VAL A 158 -13.11 14.83 -5.32
N LYS A 159 -14.03 15.76 -5.60
CA LYS A 159 -13.93 16.86 -6.57
C LYS A 159 -12.88 17.90 -6.17
N THR A 160 -11.65 17.51 -5.90
CA THR A 160 -10.55 18.43 -5.53
C THR A 160 -9.54 18.56 -6.67
N ASN A 161 -9.72 19.65 -7.42
CA ASN A 161 -8.80 20.46 -8.24
C ASN A 161 -7.70 19.77 -9.08
N ALA A 162 -7.79 20.04 -10.39
CA ALA A 162 -6.83 19.72 -11.46
C ALA A 162 -6.43 18.24 -11.55
N LYS A 163 -7.39 17.42 -12.00
CA LYS A 163 -7.08 16.09 -12.53
C LYS A 163 -6.26 16.22 -13.81
N THR A 164 -5.19 15.46 -13.93
CA THR A 164 -4.44 15.34 -15.19
C THR A 164 -5.36 14.74 -16.27
N ALA A 165 -5.04 14.91 -17.55
CA ALA A 165 -5.81 14.31 -18.63
C ALA A 165 -5.98 12.79 -18.44
N VAL A 166 -4.95 12.15 -17.88
CA VAL A 166 -4.93 10.72 -17.67
C VAL A 166 -5.77 10.26 -16.47
N GLU A 167 -5.82 11.06 -15.39
CA GLU A 167 -6.73 10.81 -14.26
C GLU A 167 -8.21 10.96 -14.68
N LYS A 168 -8.50 11.87 -15.60
CA LYS A 168 -9.85 12.00 -16.18
C LYS A 168 -10.21 10.81 -17.07
N ALA A 169 -9.27 10.32 -17.88
CA ALA A 169 -9.48 9.14 -18.71
C ALA A 169 -9.74 7.89 -17.86
N LEU A 170 -9.02 7.74 -16.75
CA LEU A 170 -9.21 6.63 -15.81
C LEU A 170 -10.56 6.70 -15.09
N ASP A 171 -10.99 7.89 -14.63
CA ASP A 171 -12.34 8.08 -14.05
C ASP A 171 -13.43 7.65 -15.04
N GLU A 172 -13.28 8.01 -16.32
CA GLU A 172 -14.24 7.67 -17.37
C GLU A 172 -14.26 6.17 -17.64
N GLN A 173 -13.11 5.51 -17.61
CA GLN A 173 -13.03 4.06 -17.82
C GLN A 173 -13.53 3.24 -16.63
N LEU A 174 -13.26 3.66 -15.39
CA LEU A 174 -13.82 3.05 -14.17
C LEU A 174 -15.35 3.16 -14.13
N ARG A 175 -15.91 4.27 -14.60
CA ARG A 175 -17.37 4.44 -14.76
C ARG A 175 -17.96 3.51 -15.83
N ASN A 176 -17.19 3.20 -16.87
CA ASN A 176 -17.61 2.35 -17.98
C ASN A 176 -17.38 0.84 -17.71
N SER A 177 -16.60 0.50 -16.68
CA SER A 177 -16.43 -0.86 -16.17
C SER A 177 -17.77 -1.43 -15.65
N LYS A 178 -18.10 -2.66 -16.07
CA LYS A 178 -19.35 -3.37 -15.74
C LYS A 178 -19.54 -3.66 -14.24
N PHE A 179 -18.58 -3.30 -13.39
CA PHE A 179 -18.71 -3.34 -11.93
C PHE A 179 -19.76 -2.38 -11.37
N SER A 180 -20.24 -1.42 -12.18
CA SER A 180 -21.30 -0.48 -11.79
C SER A 180 -22.71 -1.09 -11.75
N THR A 181 -22.88 -2.36 -12.12
CA THR A 181 -24.19 -3.03 -12.20
C THR A 181 -24.23 -4.33 -11.42
N SER A 182 -24.42 -4.27 -10.09
CA SER A 182 -25.28 -5.21 -9.33
C SER A 182 -25.05 -5.14 -7.81
N THR A 183 -25.54 -4.09 -7.14
CA THR A 183 -26.12 -4.24 -5.80
C THR A 183 -26.81 -2.93 -5.40
N SER A 184 -28.06 -3.02 -4.98
CA SER A 184 -28.83 -1.95 -4.35
C SER A 184 -28.36 -1.71 -2.91
N VAL A 185 -27.05 -1.68 -2.68
CA VAL A 185 -26.48 -1.22 -1.42
C VAL A 185 -26.44 0.30 -1.49
N ASP A 186 -26.91 0.93 -0.44
CA ASP A 186 -27.07 2.36 -0.27
C ASP A 186 -25.72 3.07 -0.53
N LYS A 187 -25.47 3.49 -1.79
CA LYS A 187 -24.23 4.16 -2.25
C LYS A 187 -23.90 5.43 -1.43
N SER A 188 -24.83 5.88 -0.58
CA SER A 188 -24.64 6.96 0.37
C SER A 188 -23.75 6.61 1.57
N LYS A 189 -23.46 5.31 1.82
CA LYS A 189 -22.77 4.85 3.04
C LYS A 189 -21.32 4.40 2.87
N MET A 190 -20.90 3.96 1.68
CA MET A 190 -19.51 3.57 1.43
C MET A 190 -18.71 4.77 0.93
N LYS A 191 -18.00 5.41 1.85
CA LYS A 191 -16.95 6.37 1.52
C LYS A 191 -15.62 5.63 1.51
N GLY A 192 -14.73 6.01 0.58
CA GLY A 192 -13.35 5.56 0.55
C GLY A 192 -12.57 5.96 1.80
N CYS A 193 -11.26 5.76 1.77
CA CYS A 193 -10.40 6.06 2.91
C CYS A 193 -10.37 7.57 3.20
N TYR A 194 -10.29 7.95 4.47
CA TYR A 194 -10.26 9.34 4.92
C TYR A 194 -8.84 9.91 4.91
N TYR A 195 -8.21 9.93 3.73
CA TYR A 195 -6.87 10.48 3.56
C TYR A 195 -6.79 11.99 3.80
N THR A 196 -5.62 12.44 4.26
CA THR A 196 -5.31 13.86 4.40
C THR A 196 -5.22 14.51 3.02
N SER A 197 -5.88 15.65 2.84
CA SER A 197 -5.88 16.36 1.56
C SER A 197 -4.54 17.05 1.30
N ILE A 198 -3.80 16.63 0.27
CA ILE A 198 -2.52 17.23 -0.13
C ILE A 198 -2.71 18.11 -1.37
N PRO A 199 -2.57 19.44 -1.26
CA PRO A 199 -2.68 20.33 -2.41
C PRO A 199 -1.51 20.13 -3.37
N ARG A 200 -1.80 19.81 -4.65
CA ARG A 200 -0.77 19.75 -5.71
C ARG A 200 -0.11 21.11 -5.96
N VAL A 201 -0.93 22.16 -5.96
CA VAL A 201 -0.52 23.53 -6.22
C VAL A 201 -1.05 24.42 -5.10
N VAL A 202 -0.15 25.18 -4.49
CA VAL A 202 -0.50 26.19 -3.49
C VAL A 202 -1.10 27.39 -4.22
N LYS A 203 -2.41 27.60 -4.04
CA LYS A 203 -3.14 28.75 -4.57
C LYS A 203 -3.61 29.63 -3.42
N ARG A 204 -3.00 30.81 -3.27
CA ARG A 204 -3.38 31.81 -2.25
C ARG A 204 -3.70 33.13 -2.94
N ARG A 205 -4.89 33.69 -2.67
CA ARG A 205 -5.31 34.98 -3.23
C ARG A 205 -4.61 36.11 -2.49
N GLY A 206 -4.12 37.11 -3.22
CA GLY A 206 -3.49 38.30 -2.63
C GLY A 206 -2.01 38.17 -2.27
N ILE A 207 -1.35 37.10 -2.71
CA ILE A 207 0.12 36.95 -2.61
C ILE A 207 0.75 37.39 -3.93
N GLU A 208 1.92 38.02 -3.86
CA GLU A 208 2.74 38.37 -5.03
C GLU A 208 3.09 37.12 -5.86
N ALA A 209 3.11 37.26 -7.18
CA ALA A 209 3.33 36.14 -8.09
C ALA A 209 4.67 35.43 -7.82
N GLU A 210 5.73 36.17 -7.54
CA GLU A 210 7.05 35.63 -7.20
C GLU A 210 7.01 34.75 -5.95
N ARG A 211 6.36 35.22 -4.89
CA ARG A 211 6.19 34.45 -3.64
C ARG A 211 5.27 33.24 -3.83
N LEU A 212 4.28 33.31 -4.71
CA LEU A 212 3.44 32.17 -5.05
C LEU A 212 4.21 31.11 -5.84
N SER A 213 5.09 31.53 -6.76
CA SER A 213 6.00 30.62 -7.47
C SER A 213 6.98 29.96 -6.51
N SER A 214 7.59 30.72 -5.58
CA SER A 214 8.53 30.15 -4.61
C SER A 214 7.89 29.08 -3.73
N LEU A 215 6.64 29.30 -3.29
CA LEU A 215 5.86 28.31 -2.50
C LEU A 215 5.52 27.03 -3.28
N ASN A 216 5.56 27.08 -4.62
CA ASN A 216 5.31 25.92 -5.45
C ASN A 216 6.59 25.20 -5.87
N LEU A 217 7.73 25.88 -5.87
CA LEU A 217 9.07 25.31 -6.10
C LEU A 217 9.59 24.57 -4.87
N ASP A 218 9.41 25.12 -3.67
CA ASP A 218 9.76 24.45 -2.42
C ASP A 218 8.50 24.13 -1.60
N LYS A 219 8.26 22.84 -1.37
CA LYS A 219 7.11 22.35 -0.59
C LYS A 219 7.32 22.39 0.92
N SER A 220 8.47 22.84 1.43
CA SER A 220 8.78 22.87 2.86
C SER A 220 7.74 23.61 3.69
N GLU A 221 7.27 24.78 3.24
CA GLU A 221 6.22 25.53 3.95
C GLU A 221 4.85 24.84 3.89
N LEU A 222 4.55 24.13 2.79
CA LEU A 222 3.33 23.35 2.67
C LEU A 222 3.35 22.16 3.64
N LEU A 223 4.49 21.47 3.73
CA LEU A 223 4.70 20.37 4.67
C LEU A 223 4.47 20.82 6.11
N GLU A 224 5.05 21.94 6.53
CA GLU A 224 4.86 22.47 7.89
C GLU A 224 3.39 22.82 8.18
N SER A 225 2.68 23.38 7.20
CA SER A 225 1.26 23.68 7.33
C SER A 225 0.43 22.40 7.51
N ILE A 226 0.70 21.36 6.72
CA ILE A 226 -0.01 20.08 6.78
C ILE A 226 0.28 19.38 8.10
N LEU A 227 1.55 19.33 8.53
CA LEU A 227 1.94 18.73 9.80
C LEU A 227 1.21 19.39 10.98
N THR A 228 1.14 20.73 10.98
CA THR A 228 0.50 21.49 12.06
C THR A 228 -1.02 21.29 12.08
N ASN A 229 -1.67 21.34 10.92
CA ASN A 229 -3.13 21.36 10.83
C ASN A 229 -3.76 19.97 10.92
N ASP A 230 -3.15 18.98 10.26
CA ASP A 230 -3.76 17.67 10.04
C ASP A 230 -3.12 16.56 10.89
N TYR A 231 -1.85 16.71 11.26
CA TYR A 231 -1.07 15.69 12.00
C TYR A 231 -0.71 16.09 13.43
N GLY A 232 -1.17 17.25 13.92
CA GLY A 232 -0.87 17.74 15.27
C GLY A 232 0.63 17.94 15.55
N GLY A 233 1.43 18.15 14.51
CA GLY A 233 2.90 18.26 14.56
C GLY A 233 3.65 16.92 14.59
N SER A 234 2.94 15.78 14.55
CA SER A 234 3.54 14.44 14.59
C SER A 234 4.07 14.00 13.22
N GLU A 235 5.38 13.90 13.11
CA GLU A 235 6.08 13.36 11.93
C GLU A 235 5.74 11.88 11.69
N ASP A 236 5.59 11.11 12.76
CA ASP A 236 5.35 9.66 12.68
C ASP A 236 3.93 9.37 12.15
N THR A 237 2.95 10.22 12.45
CA THR A 237 1.57 10.07 11.94
C THR A 237 1.49 10.30 10.44
N LEU A 238 2.29 11.23 9.89
CA LEU A 238 2.43 11.44 8.44
C LEU A 238 3.04 10.21 7.76
N LEU A 239 4.09 9.62 8.36
CA LEU A 239 4.72 8.40 7.84
C LEU A 239 3.80 7.18 7.95
N GLY A 240 2.96 7.11 8.99
CA GLY A 240 1.94 6.07 9.11
C GLY A 240 0.88 6.18 8.02
N GLU A 241 0.43 7.38 7.65
CA GLU A 241 -0.47 7.55 6.50
C GLU A 241 0.19 7.15 5.18
N LEU A 242 1.47 7.47 5.00
CA LEU A 242 2.26 7.01 3.84
C LEU A 242 2.34 5.47 3.77
N GLN A 243 2.54 4.80 4.90
CA GLN A 243 2.58 3.33 4.96
C GLN A 243 1.21 2.69 4.77
N PHE A 244 0.16 3.28 5.35
CA PHE A 244 -1.23 2.85 5.14
C PHE A 244 -1.55 2.87 3.64
N ALA A 245 -1.30 4.01 2.99
CA ALA A 245 -1.57 4.21 1.57
C ALA A 245 -0.77 3.23 0.70
N TYR A 246 0.50 2.99 1.03
CA TYR A 246 1.30 1.99 0.30
C TYR A 246 0.75 0.57 0.44
N ILE A 247 0.37 0.14 1.64
CA ILE A 247 -0.14 -1.21 1.90
C ILE A 247 -1.51 -1.39 1.24
N ALA A 248 -2.43 -0.43 1.42
CA ALA A 248 -3.75 -0.45 0.79
C ALA A 248 -3.67 -0.43 -0.74
N PHE A 249 -2.68 0.26 -1.32
CA PHE A 249 -2.39 0.22 -2.75
C PHE A 249 -1.86 -1.15 -3.17
N LEU A 250 -0.74 -1.60 -2.61
CA LEU A 250 -0.01 -2.76 -3.11
C LEU A 250 -0.76 -4.07 -2.85
N MET A 251 -1.35 -4.21 -1.67
CA MET A 251 -2.02 -5.44 -1.24
C MET A 251 -3.53 -5.35 -1.46
N GLY A 252 -4.14 -4.19 -1.19
CA GLY A 252 -5.58 -3.97 -1.34
C GLY A 252 -6.02 -3.53 -2.74
N GLN A 253 -5.07 -3.28 -3.66
CA GLN A 253 -5.33 -2.78 -5.01
C GLN A 253 -6.15 -1.48 -5.06
N SER A 254 -6.05 -0.66 -4.00
CA SER A 254 -6.75 0.62 -3.92
C SER A 254 -6.06 1.68 -4.76
N LEU A 255 -6.79 2.24 -5.73
CA LEU A 255 -6.29 3.34 -6.55
C LEU A 255 -6.27 4.65 -5.78
N GLU A 256 -7.24 4.87 -4.88
CA GLU A 256 -7.24 6.04 -3.99
C GLU A 256 -5.98 6.05 -3.11
N ALA A 257 -5.61 4.89 -2.59
CA ALA A 257 -4.39 4.71 -1.81
C ALA A 257 -3.12 5.00 -2.63
N PHE A 258 -3.06 4.57 -3.89
CA PHE A 258 -1.95 4.91 -4.80
C PHE A 258 -1.79 6.42 -4.97
N LEU A 259 -2.89 7.13 -5.24
CA LEU A 259 -2.88 8.57 -5.45
C LEU A 259 -2.43 9.31 -4.18
N GLN A 260 -2.84 8.84 -3.01
CA GLN A 260 -2.38 9.41 -1.75
C GLN A 260 -0.89 9.15 -1.50
N TRP A 261 -0.44 7.91 -1.68
CA TRP A 261 0.97 7.55 -1.55
C TRP A 261 1.83 8.43 -2.47
N LYS A 262 1.42 8.57 -3.74
CA LYS A 262 2.08 9.45 -4.71
C LYS A 262 2.10 10.91 -4.23
N ALA A 263 0.98 11.43 -3.74
CA ALA A 263 0.89 12.81 -3.27
C ALA A 263 1.82 13.09 -2.08
N LEU A 264 1.93 12.16 -1.14
CA LEU A 264 2.86 12.23 0.01
C LEU A 264 4.32 12.17 -0.44
N VAL A 265 4.65 11.26 -1.36
CA VAL A 265 6.01 11.16 -1.93
C VAL A 265 6.39 12.45 -2.67
N CYS A 266 5.49 12.99 -3.50
CA CYS A 266 5.70 14.26 -4.19
C CYS A 266 5.87 15.43 -3.21
N LEU A 267 5.09 15.46 -2.13
CA LEU A 267 5.19 16.50 -1.10
C LEU A 267 6.57 16.48 -0.43
N LEU A 268 7.02 15.30 0.01
CA LEU A 268 8.27 15.14 0.74
C LEU A 268 9.48 15.35 -0.18
N LEU A 269 9.56 14.66 -1.32
CA LEU A 269 10.68 14.84 -2.25
C LEU A 269 10.72 16.24 -2.89
N GLY A 270 9.60 16.98 -2.90
CA GLY A 270 9.53 18.37 -3.35
C GLY A 270 9.96 19.41 -2.31
N CYS A 271 10.42 19.02 -1.12
CA CYS A 271 10.95 19.96 -0.12
C CYS A 271 12.44 20.18 -0.31
N THR A 272 12.88 21.43 -0.42
CA THR A 272 14.31 21.78 -0.58
C THR A 272 14.97 22.21 0.73
N GLU A 273 14.25 22.92 1.60
CA GLU A 273 14.80 23.47 2.85
C GLU A 273 14.57 22.56 4.07
N ALA A 274 13.40 21.94 4.17
CA ALA A 274 13.03 21.08 5.30
C ALA A 274 14.02 19.93 5.58
N PRO A 275 14.62 19.24 4.57
CA PRO A 275 15.56 18.15 4.82
C PRO A 275 16.84 18.57 5.57
N PHE A 276 17.27 19.83 5.42
CA PHE A 276 18.55 20.31 5.96
C PHE A 276 18.40 21.26 7.15
N HIS A 277 17.20 21.80 7.38
CA HIS A 277 16.98 22.81 8.40
C HIS A 277 15.96 22.39 9.46
N SER A 278 14.69 22.26 9.11
CA SER A 278 13.62 22.09 10.10
C SER A 278 13.32 20.64 10.45
N ARG A 279 13.53 19.69 9.52
CA ARG A 279 12.93 18.34 9.56
C ARG A 279 13.88 17.21 9.15
N SER A 280 15.19 17.35 9.35
CA SER A 280 16.15 16.33 8.89
C SER A 280 15.83 14.91 9.36
N ASN A 281 15.38 14.74 10.61
CA ASN A 281 14.96 13.45 11.15
C ASN A 281 13.75 12.84 10.42
N LEU A 282 12.72 13.63 10.10
CA LEU A 282 11.58 13.17 9.29
C LEU A 282 12.06 12.66 7.93
N PHE A 283 12.98 13.38 7.29
CA PHE A 283 13.52 12.99 5.99
C PHE A 283 14.34 11.70 6.07
N THR A 284 15.17 11.52 7.10
CA THR A 284 15.86 10.25 7.34
C THR A 284 14.88 9.09 7.50
N LYS A 285 13.81 9.27 8.27
CA LYS A 285 12.76 8.27 8.46
C LYS A 285 11.98 7.99 7.17
N PHE A 286 11.64 9.02 6.41
CA PHE A 286 10.95 8.93 5.13
C PHE A 286 11.76 8.16 4.10
N ILE A 287 13.05 8.47 3.93
CA ILE A 287 13.92 7.78 2.98
C ILE A 287 14.07 6.31 3.37
N LYS A 288 14.14 5.98 4.66
CA LYS A 288 14.08 4.58 5.15
C LYS A 288 12.78 3.89 4.74
N VAL A 289 11.63 4.54 4.93
CA VAL A 289 10.31 4.00 4.56
C VAL A 289 10.25 3.72 3.06
N ILE A 290 10.60 4.69 2.23
CA ILE A 290 10.60 4.55 0.77
C ILE A 290 11.59 3.48 0.31
N TYR A 291 12.77 3.41 0.91
CA TYR A 291 13.74 2.35 0.63
C TYR A 291 13.13 0.96 0.82
N TYR A 292 12.47 0.70 1.96
CA TYR A 292 11.89 -0.62 2.22
C TYR A 292 10.66 -0.90 1.36
N GLN A 293 9.82 0.10 1.10
CA GLN A 293 8.69 -0.02 0.18
C GLN A 293 9.15 -0.39 -1.23
N LEU A 294 10.08 0.39 -1.81
CA LEU A 294 10.58 0.11 -3.16
C LEU A 294 11.38 -1.18 -3.19
N LYS A 295 12.18 -1.48 -2.17
CA LYS A 295 12.90 -2.76 -2.09
C LYS A 295 11.94 -3.95 -2.13
N TYR A 296 10.86 -3.91 -1.36
CA TYR A 296 9.87 -4.98 -1.34
C TYR A 296 9.16 -5.12 -2.70
N GLY A 297 8.73 -4.02 -3.30
CA GLY A 297 8.12 -4.02 -4.63
C GLY A 297 9.05 -4.62 -5.70
N LEU A 298 10.31 -4.21 -5.72
CA LEU A 298 11.30 -4.61 -6.73
C LEU A 298 11.86 -6.02 -6.54
N GLN A 299 11.85 -6.56 -5.31
CA GLN A 299 12.41 -7.89 -5.04
C GLN A 299 11.50 -9.01 -5.53
N LYS A 300 10.17 -8.80 -5.59
CA LYS A 300 9.23 -9.85 -6.00
C LYS A 300 9.34 -10.26 -7.47
N ASP A 301 9.89 -9.40 -8.34
CA ASP A 301 10.16 -9.75 -9.74
C ASP A 301 11.31 -10.76 -9.91
N LYS A 302 12.19 -10.90 -8.91
CA LYS A 302 13.40 -11.75 -9.00
C LYS A 302 13.22 -13.17 -8.48
N THR A 303 12.23 -13.43 -7.63
CA THR A 303 12.06 -14.74 -6.97
C THR A 303 11.09 -15.70 -7.67
N GLU A 304 10.33 -15.24 -8.67
CA GLU A 304 9.32 -16.07 -9.36
C GLU A 304 9.89 -16.98 -10.46
N THR A 305 11.22 -17.03 -10.69
CA THR A 305 11.80 -17.97 -11.64
C THR A 305 11.83 -19.43 -11.14
N THR A 306 11.49 -19.69 -9.86
CA THR A 306 11.52 -21.05 -9.30
C THR A 306 10.33 -21.32 -8.36
N GLY A 307 9.20 -21.74 -8.94
CA GLY A 307 8.19 -22.55 -8.26
C GLY A 307 6.93 -21.81 -7.83
N ALA A 308 5.82 -22.12 -8.53
CA ALA A 308 4.42 -22.01 -8.11
C ALA A 308 4.12 -21.05 -6.95
N GLY A 309 4.14 -19.75 -7.24
CA GLY A 309 3.61 -18.69 -6.38
C GLY A 309 2.67 -17.84 -7.21
N ILE A 310 1.49 -17.54 -6.68
CA ILE A 310 0.50 -16.66 -7.29
C ILE A 310 1.15 -15.31 -7.55
N GLY A 311 1.24 -14.95 -8.83
CA GLY A 311 1.98 -13.80 -9.33
C GLY A 311 1.47 -12.49 -8.73
N LEU A 312 2.20 -11.98 -7.73
CA LEU A 312 2.18 -10.56 -7.42
C LEU A 312 3.16 -9.79 -8.34
N SER A 313 3.85 -10.52 -9.24
CA SER A 313 4.83 -10.01 -10.22
C SER A 313 4.22 -9.17 -11.36
N THR A 314 2.89 -9.08 -11.49
CA THR A 314 2.26 -8.22 -12.51
C THR A 314 1.95 -6.79 -12.04
N LEU A 315 2.30 -6.41 -10.80
CA LEU A 315 1.96 -5.09 -10.25
C LEU A 315 2.89 -3.96 -10.71
N LEU A 316 4.13 -4.26 -11.11
CA LEU A 316 5.10 -3.27 -11.53
C LEU A 316 5.42 -3.46 -13.01
N ASP A 317 4.62 -2.83 -13.86
CA ASP A 317 4.89 -2.76 -15.30
C ASP A 317 6.20 -1.99 -15.58
N GLU A 318 6.89 -2.37 -16.64
CA GLU A 318 8.15 -1.78 -17.13
C GLU A 318 8.02 -0.26 -17.39
N SER A 319 6.79 0.26 -17.55
CA SER A 319 6.50 1.69 -17.67
C SER A 319 6.78 2.51 -16.40
N TRP A 320 6.72 1.90 -15.19
CA TRP A 320 7.15 2.55 -13.95
C TRP A 320 8.65 2.85 -13.95
N PHE A 321 9.42 2.02 -14.66
CA PHE A 321 10.88 2.06 -14.73
C PHE A 321 11.40 2.90 -15.88
N SER A 322 10.51 3.52 -16.67
CA SER A 322 10.91 4.51 -17.66
C SER A 322 11.51 5.76 -17.00
N ALA A 323 12.48 6.40 -17.67
CA ALA A 323 13.07 7.67 -17.24
C ALA A 323 12.04 8.84 -17.19
N ASP A 324 10.86 8.63 -17.77
CA ASP A 324 9.71 9.54 -17.73
C ASP A 324 8.83 9.33 -16.49
N SER A 325 9.19 8.39 -15.62
CA SER A 325 8.52 8.15 -14.35
C SER A 325 8.65 9.36 -13.43
N PHE A 326 7.52 9.80 -12.85
CA PHE A 326 7.50 10.89 -11.86
C PHE A 326 8.46 10.62 -10.69
N LEU A 327 8.64 9.34 -10.33
CA LEU A 327 9.52 8.92 -9.25
C LEU A 327 10.99 9.13 -9.63
N TYR A 328 11.37 8.84 -10.89
CA TYR A 328 12.73 9.08 -11.37
C TYR A 328 13.09 10.57 -11.25
N GLN A 329 12.24 11.46 -11.75
CA GLN A 329 12.48 12.91 -11.72
C GLN A 329 12.62 13.43 -10.28
N LEU A 330 11.68 13.05 -9.39
CA LEU A 330 11.73 13.46 -7.98
C LEU A 330 12.96 12.91 -7.25
N CYS A 331 13.30 11.64 -7.46
CA CYS A 331 14.49 11.04 -6.87
C CYS A 331 15.77 11.70 -7.40
N ARG A 332 15.87 11.94 -8.71
CA ARG A 332 17.02 12.63 -9.32
C ARG A 332 17.23 14.00 -8.68
N ASP A 333 16.19 14.82 -8.64
CA ASP A 333 16.28 16.18 -8.14
C ASP A 333 16.61 16.18 -6.63
N PHE A 334 16.00 15.28 -5.86
CA PHE A 334 16.30 15.13 -4.43
C PHE A 334 17.73 14.61 -4.16
N PHE A 335 18.23 13.66 -4.96
CA PHE A 335 19.60 13.16 -4.82
C PHE A 335 20.62 14.24 -5.14
N GLN A 336 20.39 15.03 -6.20
CA GLN A 336 21.23 16.18 -6.53
C GLN A 336 21.19 17.24 -5.42
N LEU A 337 20.02 17.52 -4.87
CA LEU A 337 19.85 18.43 -3.74
C LEU A 337 20.69 17.99 -2.54
N VAL A 338 20.60 16.70 -2.15
CA VAL A 338 21.38 16.14 -1.03
C VAL A 338 22.88 16.13 -1.30
N GLN A 339 23.31 15.83 -2.53
CA GLN A 339 24.72 15.81 -2.91
C GLN A 339 25.35 17.21 -2.93
N ASN A 340 24.58 18.22 -3.34
CA ASN A 340 25.04 19.62 -3.43
C ASN A 340 24.91 20.40 -2.12
N ALA A 341 24.28 19.82 -1.09
CA ALA A 341 24.11 20.45 0.20
C ALA A 341 25.47 20.64 0.91
N SER A 342 25.71 21.84 1.43
CA SER A 342 26.95 22.16 2.17
C SER A 342 27.04 21.43 3.51
N VAL A 343 25.89 21.20 4.16
CA VAL A 343 25.75 20.50 5.43
C VAL A 343 24.53 19.59 5.32
N VAL A 344 24.73 18.31 5.58
CA VAL A 344 23.68 17.29 5.57
C VAL A 344 23.88 16.36 6.76
N ASP A 345 22.77 15.93 7.35
CA ASP A 345 22.77 14.89 8.39
C ASP A 345 23.39 13.58 7.85
N GLY A 346 24.22 12.94 8.66
CA GLY A 346 24.96 11.75 8.23
C GLY A 346 24.05 10.56 7.91
N ASP A 347 22.98 10.36 8.69
CA ASP A 347 22.03 9.28 8.45
C ASP A 347 21.20 9.57 7.20
N LEU A 348 20.77 10.82 7.01
CA LEU A 348 20.04 11.22 5.79
C LEU A 348 20.90 10.91 4.56
N LEU A 349 22.15 11.34 4.55
CA LEU A 349 23.08 11.09 3.45
C LEU A 349 23.28 9.59 3.20
N GLU A 350 23.51 8.80 4.26
CA GLU A 350 23.71 7.34 4.14
C GLU A 350 22.48 6.66 3.52
N TRP A 351 21.28 6.98 4.01
CA TRP A 351 20.05 6.35 3.53
C TRP A 351 19.65 6.81 2.13
N THR A 352 19.92 8.07 1.78
CA THR A 352 19.76 8.55 0.41
C THR A 352 20.67 7.80 -0.56
N ARG A 353 21.93 7.54 -0.18
CA ARG A 353 22.84 6.71 -1.01
C ARG A 353 22.33 5.28 -1.15
N LYS A 354 21.84 4.65 -0.07
CA LYS A 354 21.24 3.30 -0.15
C LYS A 354 20.02 3.26 -1.06
N LEU A 355 19.17 4.30 -1.02
CA LEU A 355 18.02 4.41 -1.91
C LEU A 355 18.44 4.60 -3.37
N GLN A 356 19.42 5.47 -3.63
CA GLN A 356 20.00 5.65 -4.95
C GLN A 356 20.55 4.32 -5.49
N GLU A 357 21.41 3.64 -4.73
CA GLU A 357 21.98 2.34 -5.11
C GLU A 357 20.90 1.27 -5.36
N LEU A 358 19.82 1.26 -4.56
CA LEU A 358 18.71 0.34 -4.77
C LEU A 358 18.06 0.57 -6.14
N LEU A 359 17.80 1.83 -6.49
CA LEU A 359 17.14 2.18 -7.75
C LEU A 359 18.06 1.93 -8.95
N GLU A 360 19.33 2.33 -8.88
CA GLU A 360 20.33 2.08 -9.94
C GLU A 360 20.48 0.57 -10.20
N ASN A 361 20.59 -0.25 -9.15
CA ASN A 361 20.81 -1.70 -9.28
C ASN A 361 19.60 -2.50 -9.75
N ASN A 362 18.38 -2.02 -9.50
CA ASN A 362 17.16 -2.76 -9.87
C ASN A 362 16.53 -2.23 -11.15
N LEU A 363 16.67 -0.94 -11.46
CA LEU A 363 15.97 -0.28 -12.56
C LEU A 363 16.90 0.15 -13.70
N GLY A 364 18.22 0.07 -13.51
CA GLY A 364 19.18 0.58 -14.48
C GLY A 364 19.14 2.11 -14.64
N TRP A 365 18.56 2.82 -13.68
CA TRP A 365 18.53 4.28 -13.67
C TRP A 365 19.94 4.84 -13.47
N GLU A 366 20.25 5.95 -14.13
CA GLU A 366 21.53 6.64 -14.00
C GLU A 366 21.31 8.04 -13.43
N PHE A 367 21.69 8.23 -12.16
CA PHE A 367 21.54 9.53 -11.48
C PHE A 367 22.81 10.39 -11.52
N GLN A 368 23.92 9.88 -12.09
CA GLN A 368 25.19 10.58 -12.15
C GLN A 368 25.20 11.68 -13.22
N GLN A 369 25.78 12.84 -12.89
CA GLN A 369 26.14 13.85 -13.89
C GLN A 369 27.43 13.44 -14.59
N ASN A 370 27.36 13.19 -15.91
CA ASN A 370 28.49 13.51 -16.77
C ASN A 370 28.62 15.04 -16.76
N ASN A 371 29.69 15.55 -16.15
CA ASN A 371 30.07 16.97 -16.21
C ASN A 371 30.40 17.37 -17.65
N SER A 372 29.37 17.64 -18.44
CA SER A 372 29.48 18.31 -19.72
C SER A 372 28.11 18.85 -20.08
N ALA A 373 27.95 20.14 -19.81
CA ALA A 373 26.99 21.08 -20.37
C ALA A 373 25.75 20.46 -21.02
N ASP A 374 24.60 20.55 -20.33
CA ASP A 374 23.39 20.80 -21.07
C ASP A 374 22.44 21.74 -20.31
N GLY A 375 21.82 22.59 -21.11
CA GLY A 375 21.18 23.82 -20.67
C GLY A 375 19.94 23.61 -19.82
N ILE A 376 19.60 24.66 -19.08
CA ILE A 376 18.32 24.84 -18.42
C ILE A 376 17.23 24.70 -19.49
N CYS A 377 16.49 23.59 -19.47
CA CYS A 377 15.26 23.45 -20.25
C CYS A 377 14.11 24.04 -19.42
N PHE A 378 13.77 25.30 -19.68
CA PHE A 378 12.44 25.80 -19.39
C PHE A 378 11.53 25.29 -20.51
N ASP A 379 10.78 24.23 -20.26
CA ASP A 379 9.65 23.90 -21.14
C ASP A 379 8.39 24.56 -20.56
N GLU A 380 8.07 25.71 -21.16
CA GLU A 380 6.74 26.30 -21.15
C GLU A 380 5.83 25.44 -22.05
N ASP A 381 4.80 24.87 -21.43
CA ASP A 381 3.56 24.32 -21.98
C ASP A 381 3.57 23.17 -23.03
N ASP A 382 2.63 22.26 -22.76
CA ASP A 382 1.90 21.38 -23.68
C ASP A 382 2.45 19.97 -24.03
N GLU A 383 1.70 18.99 -23.50
CA GLU A 383 1.34 17.71 -24.13
C GLU A 383 2.46 16.65 -24.27
N VAL A 384 2.74 15.93 -23.17
CA VAL A 384 3.47 14.64 -23.21
C VAL A 384 2.49 13.49 -23.03
N SER A 385 2.23 12.80 -24.13
CA SER A 385 1.48 11.55 -24.22
C SER A 385 2.37 10.34 -23.91
N LEU A 386 1.86 9.44 -23.06
CA LEU A 386 1.98 7.96 -23.03
C LEU A 386 2.13 7.41 -21.59
N ASP A 387 0.99 7.44 -20.91
CA ASP A 387 0.30 6.33 -20.25
C ASP A 387 1.00 5.40 -19.22
N PRO A 388 1.15 5.85 -17.96
CA PRO A 388 1.21 4.98 -16.78
C PRO A 388 -0.14 4.37 -16.37
N TYR A 389 -1.25 4.84 -16.96
CA TYR A 389 -2.61 4.53 -16.51
C TYR A 389 -3.34 3.51 -17.41
N PHE A 390 -2.84 3.27 -18.62
CA PHE A 390 -3.30 2.18 -19.49
C PHE A 390 -3.18 0.80 -18.80
N PHE A 391 -2.26 0.66 -17.84
CA PHE A 391 -2.00 -0.60 -17.14
C PHE A 391 -2.80 -0.82 -15.86
N ALA A 392 -3.15 0.21 -15.09
CA ALA A 392 -4.15 0.07 -14.02
C ALA A 392 -5.49 -0.44 -14.60
N LEU A 393 -5.80 -0.02 -15.83
CA LEU A 393 -6.95 -0.52 -16.58
C LEU A 393 -6.74 -1.93 -17.18
N SER A 394 -5.52 -2.26 -17.64
CA SER A 394 -5.14 -3.61 -18.08
C SER A 394 -5.30 -4.63 -16.94
N LEU A 395 -4.88 -4.31 -15.73
CA LEU A 395 -5.05 -5.15 -14.53
C LEU A 395 -6.52 -5.38 -14.17
N LEU A 396 -7.39 -4.38 -14.38
CA LEU A 396 -8.84 -4.50 -14.18
C LEU A 396 -9.57 -5.25 -15.31
N LEU A 397 -8.99 -5.28 -16.52
CA LEU A 397 -9.58 -5.93 -17.71
C LEU A 397 -9.01 -7.31 -18.02
N THR A 398 -7.90 -7.71 -17.40
CA THR A 398 -7.22 -9.01 -17.62
C THR A 398 -7.69 -10.12 -16.68
N SER A 399 -8.86 -9.98 -16.02
CA SER A 399 -9.48 -11.04 -15.18
C SER A 399 -9.89 -12.32 -15.92
N SER A 400 -9.36 -12.55 -17.12
CA SER A 400 -9.68 -13.70 -17.96
C SER A 400 -8.40 -14.28 -18.55
N TYR A 401 -7.54 -14.93 -17.76
CA TYR A 401 -6.54 -15.86 -18.29
C TYR A 401 -6.27 -17.06 -17.37
N GLN A 402 -6.42 -18.23 -17.98
CA GLN A 402 -6.49 -19.57 -17.37
C GLN A 402 -5.13 -20.08 -16.84
N PRO A 403 -5.11 -20.82 -15.72
CA PRO A 403 -3.97 -21.64 -15.34
C PRO A 403 -4.00 -23.01 -16.04
N PHE A 404 -2.89 -23.40 -16.66
CA PHE A 404 -2.65 -24.77 -17.11
C PHE A 404 -2.22 -25.65 -15.92
N PHE A 405 -2.98 -26.73 -15.73
CA PHE A 405 -2.67 -27.86 -14.82
C PHE A 405 -1.39 -28.60 -15.24
N PHE A 406 -0.67 -29.18 -14.27
CA PHE A 406 -0.50 -30.64 -14.21
C PHE A 406 -0.11 -31.13 -12.80
N SER A 407 -0.61 -32.34 -12.53
CA SER A 407 -0.46 -33.17 -11.35
C SER A 407 0.98 -33.47 -10.94
N THR A 408 1.23 -33.65 -9.65
CA THR A 408 1.43 -34.97 -9.00
C THR A 408 1.68 -34.77 -7.51
N LEU A 409 0.96 -35.50 -6.66
CA LEU A 409 1.55 -36.35 -5.62
C LEU A 409 0.45 -37.28 -5.09
N GLN A 410 0.81 -38.56 -5.09
CA GLN A 410 0.00 -39.72 -4.78
C GLN A 410 0.00 -39.98 -3.28
#